data_AF-A0A8T1MH78-F1
#
_entry.id   AF-A0A8T1MH78-F1
#
_cell.length_a   1.000
_cell.length_b   1.000
_cell.length_c   1.000
_cell.angle_alpha   90.00
_cell.angle_beta   90.00
_cell.angle_gamma   90.00
#
_symmetry.space_group_name_H-M   'P 1'
#
loop_
_entity.id
_entity.type
_entity.pdbx_description
1 polymer ?
#
loop_
_entity_poly.entity_id
_entity_poly.type
_entity_poly.pdbx_seq_one_letter_code
_entity_poly.pdbx_strand_id
1 'polypeptide(L)'
;MNTTQVLRQFSHTQLEYKHDNLTIYDGYDNSSSSVKFSGWYLPDPFYSTGHHLYIEMNADGDVQWPGFLATYESVCPETAESGRTFSRECNRVLNDDTGILKSPNFPLDYPNSVLCSWRITVPDGCKIKLNFLHFALESGYDALIIYDGYNTSSSSVTLTGWHLPDAYQSTGQSLFIKMKTDEDIQRSGFLATYTSATIGEVVQWRCSHILNNYTGVIESPNFPSDYPNLMNCSWRVGLPPGCTIKLNISSFALESNYDTLNIYDGYDSSSNLVRFTGYDLPDPFYSTGQYLYIEMNTDRDVQKSGFYATYTSNLDTSLHGLAKQLFTTLSNIAMTIANMINA
;
A
#
# COMPACT_ATOMS: atom_id res chain seq x y z
N MET A 1 -23.54 -0.07 10.33
CA MET A 1 -22.89 1.07 9.64
C MET A 1 -21.41 0.79 9.71
N ASN A 2 -20.78 0.42 8.60
CA ASN A 2 -19.36 0.11 8.55
C ASN A 2 -18.57 1.42 8.49
N THR A 3 -18.03 1.87 9.61
CA THR A 3 -17.24 3.11 9.67
C THR A 3 -15.77 2.80 9.44
N THR A 4 -15.29 2.83 8.19
CA THR A 4 -13.86 2.73 7.87
C THR A 4 -13.04 3.63 8.80
N GLN A 5 -12.14 3.07 9.60
CA GLN A 5 -11.15 3.77 10.40
C GLN A 5 -10.00 4.21 9.52
N VAL A 6 -9.24 5.21 9.95
CA VAL A 6 -8.03 5.70 9.29
C VAL A 6 -6.88 5.45 10.26
N LEU A 7 -5.99 4.54 9.88
CA LEU A 7 -4.72 4.33 10.57
C LEU A 7 -3.72 5.34 10.02
N ARG A 8 -3.10 6.15 10.87
CA ARG A 8 -2.00 7.06 10.50
C ARG A 8 -0.69 6.56 11.10
N GLN A 9 0.37 6.54 10.30
CA GLN A 9 1.73 6.18 10.73
C GLN A 9 2.69 7.30 10.35
N PHE A 10 3.51 7.74 11.30
CA PHE A 10 4.55 8.74 11.05
C PHE A 10 5.87 8.03 10.74
N SER A 11 6.45 8.33 9.58
CA SER A 11 7.81 7.88 9.24
C SER A 11 8.86 8.89 9.68
N HIS A 12 8.47 10.15 9.88
CA HIS A 12 9.33 11.22 10.39
C HIS A 12 8.51 12.32 11.04
N THR A 13 8.98 12.89 12.15
CA THR A 13 8.45 14.10 12.77
C THR A 13 9.61 14.94 13.27
N GLN A 14 9.84 16.09 12.66
CA GLN A 14 10.81 17.09 13.10
C GLN A 14 10.08 18.43 13.23
N LEU A 15 9.58 18.69 14.43
CA LEU A 15 8.91 19.93 14.81
C LEU A 15 9.73 20.64 15.87
N GLU A 16 9.64 21.97 15.95
CA GLU A 16 10.22 22.69 17.08
C GLU A 16 9.51 22.27 18.38
N TYR A 17 10.30 21.81 19.37
CA TYR A 17 9.74 21.28 20.60
C TYR A 17 9.02 22.37 21.41
N LYS A 18 7.72 22.17 21.70
CA LYS A 18 6.79 23.09 22.40
C LYS A 18 6.36 24.36 21.65
N HIS A 19 6.94 24.65 20.50
CA HIS A 19 6.67 25.86 19.72
C HIS A 19 5.82 25.55 18.50
N ASP A 20 6.28 24.60 17.69
CA ASP A 20 5.50 23.99 16.62
C ASP A 20 4.71 22.79 17.15
N ASN A 21 3.51 22.58 16.60
CA ASN A 21 2.72 21.43 16.95
C ASN A 21 1.88 20.88 15.81
N LEU A 22 1.78 19.56 15.80
CA LEU A 22 0.84 18.82 14.98
C LEU A 22 -0.29 18.32 15.88
N THR A 23 -1.53 18.63 15.52
CA THR A 23 -2.73 18.17 16.21
C THR A 23 -3.56 17.32 15.27
N ILE A 24 -3.92 16.12 15.71
CA ILE A 24 -4.79 15.19 14.98
C ILE A 24 -6.11 15.12 15.72
N TYR A 25 -7.21 15.44 15.04
CA TYR A 25 -8.57 15.41 15.55
C TYR A 25 -9.32 14.23 14.93
N ASP A 26 -9.92 13.40 15.79
CA ASP A 26 -10.72 12.22 15.44
C ASP A 26 -12.13 12.60 14.98
N GLY A 27 -12.20 13.25 13.83
CA GLY A 27 -13.45 13.68 13.22
C GLY A 27 -13.22 14.62 12.05
N TYR A 28 -14.26 15.37 11.68
CA TYR A 28 -14.27 16.19 10.47
C TYR A 28 -13.55 17.53 10.66
N ASP A 29 -13.46 18.02 11.89
CA ASP A 29 -12.95 19.35 12.23
C ASP A 29 -12.26 19.38 13.60
N ASN A 30 -11.86 20.59 14.02
CA ASN A 30 -11.16 20.84 15.28
C ASN A 30 -12.05 20.80 16.53
N SER A 31 -13.34 20.48 16.41
CA SER A 31 -14.24 20.27 17.56
C SER A 31 -14.20 18.83 18.10
N SER A 32 -13.56 17.92 17.36
CA SER A 32 -13.48 16.49 17.68
C SER A 32 -12.37 16.18 18.68
N SER A 33 -12.38 14.98 19.30
CA SER A 33 -11.33 14.58 20.25
C SER A 33 -9.96 14.55 19.57
N SER A 34 -8.92 15.09 20.22
CA SER A 34 -7.63 15.30 19.56
C SER A 34 -6.43 14.83 20.35
N VAL A 35 -5.35 14.54 19.65
CA VAL A 35 -4.01 14.33 20.22
C VAL A 35 -3.03 15.33 19.61
N LYS A 36 -2.15 15.89 20.44
CA LYS A 36 -1.22 16.95 20.08
C LYS A 36 0.23 16.51 20.29
N PHE A 37 1.08 16.77 19.30
CA PHE A 37 2.47 16.35 19.26
C PHE A 37 3.41 17.55 18.99
N SER A 38 4.62 17.50 19.52
CA SER A 38 5.71 18.46 19.24
C SER A 38 7.07 17.80 19.42
N GLY A 39 8.13 18.36 18.82
CA GLY A 39 9.48 17.82 18.89
C GLY A 39 9.80 16.73 17.86
N TRP A 40 10.73 15.84 18.22
CA TRP A 40 11.33 14.86 17.30
C TRP A 40 10.92 13.41 17.56
N TYR A 41 10.01 13.19 18.52
CA TYR A 41 9.54 11.84 18.87
C TYR A 41 8.42 11.44 17.93
N LEU A 42 8.62 10.30 17.24
CA LEU A 42 7.59 9.67 16.43
C LEU A 42 6.40 9.29 17.33
N PRO A 43 5.20 9.79 17.05
CA PRO A 43 4.02 9.41 17.81
C PRO A 43 3.57 8.00 17.45
N ASP A 44 2.96 7.32 18.43
CA ASP A 44 2.33 6.02 18.22
C ASP A 44 1.26 6.11 17.11
N PRO A 45 1.02 5.02 16.37
CA PRO A 45 -0.01 5.01 15.31
C PRO A 45 -1.38 5.44 15.84
N PHE A 46 -2.04 6.32 15.10
CA PHE A 46 -3.36 6.85 15.46
C PHE A 46 -4.46 6.09 14.73
N TYR A 47 -5.49 5.66 15.48
CA TYR A 47 -6.69 5.00 14.94
C TYR A 47 -7.89 5.91 15.15
N SER A 48 -8.57 6.30 14.07
CA SER A 48 -9.82 7.05 14.18
C SER A 48 -10.99 6.17 14.61
N THR A 49 -11.96 6.76 15.29
CA THR A 49 -13.23 6.11 15.62
C THR A 49 -14.20 6.09 14.42
N GLY A 50 -13.96 6.93 13.40
CA GLY A 50 -14.75 7.00 12.17
C GLY A 50 -13.90 7.15 10.90
N HIS A 51 -14.51 7.57 9.80
CA HIS A 51 -13.86 7.71 8.49
C HIS A 51 -13.29 9.10 8.20
N HIS A 52 -13.18 9.93 9.23
CA HIS A 52 -12.63 11.27 9.14
C HIS A 52 -11.51 11.45 10.15
N LEU A 53 -10.43 12.07 9.69
CA LEU A 53 -9.38 12.65 10.52
C LEU A 53 -9.11 14.05 10.01
N TYR A 54 -9.10 15.02 10.92
CA TYR A 54 -8.68 16.37 10.64
C TYR A 54 -7.29 16.60 11.24
N ILE A 55 -6.34 17.08 10.43
CA ILE A 55 -4.95 17.27 10.84
C ILE A 55 -4.62 18.75 10.71
N GLU A 56 -4.12 19.33 11.79
CA GLU A 56 -3.76 20.75 11.90
C GLU A 56 -2.30 20.88 12.32
N MET A 57 -1.54 21.66 11.57
CA MET A 57 -0.16 22.00 11.90
C MET A 57 -0.10 23.50 12.24
N ASN A 58 0.40 23.82 13.43
CA ASN A 58 0.58 25.18 13.90
C ASN A 58 2.08 25.45 14.12
N ALA A 59 2.61 26.48 13.47
CA ALA A 59 3.99 26.94 13.62
C ALA A 59 4.03 28.39 14.12
N ASP A 60 5.03 28.76 14.90
CA ASP A 60 5.13 30.10 15.50
C ASP A 60 5.88 31.14 14.63
N GLY A 61 6.60 30.67 13.60
CA GLY A 61 7.23 31.50 12.58
C GLY A 61 8.71 31.81 12.80
N ASP A 62 9.32 31.28 13.86
CA ASP A 62 10.72 31.58 14.22
C ASP A 62 11.71 30.50 13.72
N VAL A 63 11.58 29.24 14.18
CA VAL A 63 12.49 28.12 13.83
C VAL A 63 11.82 27.17 12.84
N GLN A 64 12.54 26.80 11.78
CA GLN A 64 12.01 25.90 10.74
C GLN A 64 12.72 24.54 10.78
N TRP A 65 11.91 23.48 10.74
CA TRP A 65 12.35 22.10 10.60
C TRP A 65 11.68 21.43 9.40
N PRO A 66 12.19 20.27 8.91
CA PRO A 66 11.64 19.58 7.74
C PRO A 66 10.17 19.11 7.87
N GLY A 67 9.55 19.21 9.05
CA GLY A 67 8.14 18.88 9.25
C GLY A 67 7.91 17.40 9.51
N PHE A 68 6.82 16.85 8.99
CA PHE A 68 6.45 15.44 9.20
C PHE A 68 6.10 14.75 7.89
N LEU A 69 6.34 13.44 7.86
CA LEU A 69 5.83 12.55 6.83
C LEU A 69 4.97 11.48 7.49
N ALA A 70 3.72 11.37 7.02
CA ALA A 70 2.77 10.40 7.54
C ALA A 70 2.05 9.67 6.40
N THR A 71 1.91 8.36 6.54
CA THR A 71 1.10 7.52 5.66
C THR A 71 -0.25 7.22 6.32
N TYR A 72 -1.25 6.85 5.52
CA TYR A 72 -2.52 6.36 6.05
C TYR A 72 -3.09 5.18 5.30
N GLU A 73 -3.90 4.42 6.01
CA GLU A 73 -4.68 3.32 5.46
C GLU A 73 -6.10 3.37 5.99
N SER A 74 -7.09 3.12 5.13
CA SER A 74 -8.48 2.94 5.53
C SER A 74 -8.74 1.49 5.95
N VAL A 75 -9.11 1.28 7.21
CA VAL A 75 -9.33 -0.02 7.84
C VAL A 75 -10.83 -0.21 8.09
N CYS A 76 -11.47 -1.26 7.57
CA CYS A 76 -12.86 -1.55 7.92
C CYS A 76 -12.95 -2.10 9.36
N PRO A 77 -13.76 -1.53 10.28
CA PRO A 77 -14.06 -2.20 11.53
C PRO A 77 -14.94 -3.39 11.21
N GLU A 78 -14.47 -4.60 11.55
CA GLU A 78 -15.26 -5.81 11.39
C GLU A 78 -16.50 -5.72 12.26
N THR A 79 -17.67 -5.93 11.65
CA THR A 79 -18.92 -6.14 12.38
C THR A 79 -18.73 -7.36 13.28
N ALA A 80 -18.97 -7.19 14.58
CA ALA A 80 -19.02 -8.26 15.56
C ALA A 80 -20.20 -9.21 15.24
N GLU A 81 -20.02 -10.07 14.24
CA GLU A 81 -20.87 -11.22 13.97
C GLU A 81 -20.10 -12.49 14.35
N SER A 82 -20.44 -13.01 15.53
CA SER A 82 -20.36 -14.42 15.90
C SER A 82 -19.08 -15.17 15.46
N GLY A 83 -18.01 -15.03 16.26
CA GLY A 83 -17.15 -16.16 16.59
C GLY A 83 -16.38 -16.83 15.44
N ARG A 84 -15.84 -16.08 14.48
CA ARG A 84 -14.80 -16.58 13.59
C ARG A 84 -13.46 -15.88 13.84
N THR A 85 -12.45 -16.73 14.02
CA THR A 85 -11.01 -16.49 14.12
C THR A 85 -10.49 -15.32 13.29
N PHE A 86 -9.71 -14.44 13.95
CA PHE A 86 -8.75 -13.50 13.34
C PHE A 86 -8.19 -14.05 12.03
N SER A 87 -8.23 -13.26 10.96
CA SER A 87 -7.63 -13.62 9.68
C SER A 87 -6.18 -14.07 9.88
N ARG A 88 -5.96 -15.38 9.83
CA ARG A 88 -4.66 -16.06 9.93
C ARG A 88 -3.82 -15.89 8.66
N GLU A 89 -4.20 -15.01 7.72
CA GLU A 89 -3.59 -14.92 6.39
C GLU A 89 -2.72 -13.66 6.23
N CYS A 90 -1.56 -13.70 6.88
CA CYS A 90 -0.44 -12.78 6.67
C CYS A 90 0.46 -13.19 5.48
N ASN A 91 0.00 -14.13 4.64
CA ASN A 91 0.78 -14.59 3.50
C ASN A 91 0.81 -13.53 2.39
N ARG A 92 1.98 -13.29 1.80
CA ARG A 92 2.17 -12.30 0.73
C ARG A 92 3.07 -12.84 -0.39
N VAL A 93 2.80 -12.43 -1.62
CA VAL A 93 3.67 -12.63 -2.77
C VAL A 93 4.08 -11.25 -3.27
N LEU A 94 5.39 -11.04 -3.40
CA LEU A 94 6.02 -9.76 -3.68
C LEU A 94 6.87 -9.93 -4.94
N ASN A 95 6.50 -9.24 -6.01
CA ASN A 95 7.14 -9.36 -7.32
C ASN A 95 7.79 -8.06 -7.81
N ASP A 96 7.70 -7.01 -7.00
CA ASP A 96 8.33 -5.71 -7.30
C ASP A 96 9.83 -5.79 -7.02
N ASP A 97 10.62 -4.95 -7.69
CA ASP A 97 12.06 -4.90 -7.45
C ASP A 97 12.43 -4.34 -6.08
N THR A 98 11.53 -3.62 -5.42
CA THR A 98 11.69 -3.24 -4.02
C THR A 98 10.40 -3.43 -3.25
N GLY A 99 10.50 -3.51 -1.94
CA GLY A 99 9.31 -3.56 -1.11
C GLY A 99 9.62 -3.64 0.37
N ILE A 100 8.55 -3.65 1.16
CA ILE A 100 8.60 -3.64 2.62
C ILE A 100 7.97 -4.94 3.15
N LEU A 101 8.64 -5.53 4.14
CA LEU A 101 8.15 -6.67 4.90
C LEU A 101 8.01 -6.24 6.35
N LYS A 102 6.86 -6.52 6.94
CA LYS A 102 6.61 -6.26 8.36
C LYS A 102 5.87 -7.44 8.98
N SER A 103 6.16 -7.71 10.25
CA SER A 103 5.40 -8.69 11.04
C SER A 103 3.93 -8.25 11.17
N PRO A 104 3.00 -9.18 11.45
CA PRO A 104 1.62 -8.82 11.77
C PRO A 104 1.59 -7.81 12.92
N ASN A 105 0.63 -6.88 12.87
CA ASN A 105 0.41 -5.81 13.84
C ASN A 105 1.53 -4.76 13.98
N PHE A 106 2.69 -4.93 13.32
CA PHE A 106 3.81 -3.98 13.41
C PHE A 106 3.33 -2.53 13.20
N PRO A 107 3.66 -1.57 14.10
CA PRO A 107 4.68 -1.66 15.17
C PRO A 107 4.22 -2.26 16.50
N LEU A 108 2.94 -2.65 16.63
CA LEU A 108 2.43 -3.34 17.81
C LEU A 108 2.94 -4.78 17.85
N ASP A 109 2.79 -5.39 19.02
CA ASP A 109 3.18 -6.77 19.26
C ASP A 109 2.48 -7.76 18.33
N TYR A 110 3.26 -8.68 17.75
CA TYR A 110 2.70 -9.72 16.87
C TYR A 110 1.82 -10.70 17.67
N PRO A 111 0.86 -11.39 17.04
CA PRO A 111 0.03 -12.37 17.75
C PRO A 111 0.79 -13.67 18.03
N ASN A 112 0.35 -14.38 19.06
CA ASN A 112 0.81 -15.75 19.33
C ASN A 112 0.26 -16.71 18.26
N SER A 113 0.98 -17.81 18.06
CA SER A 113 0.60 -18.96 17.25
C SER A 113 0.34 -18.62 15.78
N VAL A 114 1.08 -17.66 15.24
CA VAL A 114 0.97 -17.26 13.85
C VAL A 114 1.99 -17.95 12.97
N LEU A 115 1.58 -18.15 11.71
CA LEU A 115 2.41 -18.68 10.66
C LEU A 115 2.27 -17.78 9.42
N CYS A 116 3.22 -16.88 9.24
CA CYS A 116 3.22 -15.96 8.11
C CYS A 116 4.28 -16.36 7.09
N SER A 117 3.99 -16.14 5.82
CA SER A 117 4.98 -16.34 4.76
C SER A 117 4.98 -15.24 3.71
N TRP A 118 6.17 -14.86 3.28
CA TRP A 118 6.39 -13.92 2.19
C TRP A 118 7.19 -14.62 1.11
N ARG A 119 6.75 -14.51 -0.13
CA ARG A 119 7.50 -14.99 -1.28
C ARG A 119 7.92 -13.79 -2.11
N ILE A 120 9.22 -13.55 -2.18
CA ILE A 120 9.81 -12.50 -3.01
C ILE A 120 10.34 -13.18 -4.27
N THR A 121 9.93 -12.71 -5.44
CA THR A 121 10.46 -13.16 -6.72
C THR A 121 10.80 -11.95 -7.56
N VAL A 122 12.08 -11.82 -7.91
CA VAL A 122 12.59 -10.76 -8.79
C VAL A 122 12.89 -11.36 -10.18
N PRO A 123 13.12 -10.55 -11.21
CA PRO A 123 13.43 -11.05 -12.55
C PRO A 123 14.68 -11.95 -12.60
N ASP A 124 14.73 -12.81 -13.62
CA ASP A 124 15.87 -13.70 -13.88
C ASP A 124 17.17 -12.90 -14.00
N GLY A 125 18.21 -13.34 -13.28
CA GLY A 125 19.51 -12.67 -13.25
C GLY A 125 19.66 -11.58 -12.18
N CYS A 126 18.57 -11.23 -11.48
CA CYS A 126 18.61 -10.37 -10.29
C CYS A 126 18.79 -11.18 -9.00
N LYS A 127 19.40 -10.55 -8.00
CA LYS A 127 19.48 -11.02 -6.62
C LYS A 127 18.72 -10.06 -5.71
N ILE A 128 18.23 -10.57 -4.59
CA ILE A 128 17.47 -9.83 -3.58
C ILE A 128 18.43 -9.46 -2.44
N LYS A 129 18.48 -8.18 -2.11
CA LYS A 129 19.13 -7.67 -0.90
C LYS A 129 18.04 -7.27 0.08
N LEU A 130 17.93 -8.00 1.19
CA LEU A 130 17.02 -7.72 2.29
C LEU A 130 17.78 -6.96 3.38
N ASN A 131 17.21 -5.85 3.85
CA ASN A 131 17.78 -4.99 4.88
C ASN A 131 16.80 -4.85 6.04
N PHE A 132 17.25 -5.10 7.27
CA PHE A 132 16.42 -4.97 8.46
C PHE A 132 16.52 -3.55 9.02
N LEU A 133 15.35 -2.95 9.28
CA LEU A 133 15.22 -1.64 9.94
C LEU A 133 14.84 -1.80 11.42
N HIS A 134 14.11 -2.86 11.75
CA HIS A 134 13.73 -3.21 13.12
C HIS A 134 13.63 -4.72 13.29
N PHE A 135 14.03 -5.25 14.44
CA PHE A 135 13.93 -6.67 14.76
C PHE A 135 13.86 -6.94 16.26
N ALA A 136 12.74 -7.50 16.71
CA ALA A 136 12.53 -7.97 18.07
C ALA A 136 11.50 -9.11 18.06
N LEU A 137 11.99 -10.34 18.21
CA LEU A 137 11.23 -11.57 18.43
C LEU A 137 11.56 -12.14 19.80
N GLU A 138 10.74 -13.06 20.29
CA GLU A 138 11.10 -13.89 21.43
C GLU A 138 12.35 -14.73 21.11
N SER A 139 13.33 -14.73 22.03
CA SER A 139 14.61 -15.40 21.83
C SER A 139 14.50 -16.90 22.01
N GLY A 140 14.66 -17.66 20.93
CA GLY A 140 14.72 -19.14 20.93
C GLY A 140 13.38 -19.84 20.72
N TYR A 141 12.27 -19.11 20.70
CA TYR A 141 10.91 -19.63 20.62
C TYR A 141 10.22 -19.17 19.34
N ASP A 142 10.26 -17.85 19.10
CA ASP A 142 9.78 -17.24 17.87
C ASP A 142 10.89 -17.06 16.84
N ALA A 143 10.54 -17.26 15.57
CA ALA A 143 11.52 -17.34 14.50
C ALA A 143 11.08 -16.65 13.22
N LEU A 144 12.00 -15.90 12.61
CA LEU A 144 11.95 -15.51 11.20
C LEU A 144 12.96 -16.35 10.42
N ILE A 145 12.47 -17.19 9.52
CA ILE A 145 13.27 -18.11 8.71
C ILE A 145 13.32 -17.57 7.28
N ILE A 146 14.52 -17.34 6.76
CA ILE A 146 14.75 -16.90 5.39
C ILE A 146 15.29 -18.10 4.62
N TYR A 147 14.52 -18.58 3.64
CA TYR A 147 14.91 -19.62 2.69
C TYR A 147 15.42 -18.97 1.40
N ASP A 148 16.64 -19.30 0.99
CA ASP A 148 17.32 -18.79 -0.21
C ASP A 148 16.85 -19.52 -1.47
N GLY A 149 15.61 -19.24 -1.85
CA GLY A 149 14.97 -19.73 -3.06
C GLY A 149 13.45 -19.72 -2.96
N TYR A 150 12.79 -20.43 -3.87
CA TYR A 150 11.35 -20.27 -4.10
C TYR A 150 10.46 -20.83 -2.98
N ASN A 151 10.96 -21.76 -2.16
CA ASN A 151 10.16 -22.47 -1.15
C ASN A 151 11.05 -23.00 -0.01
N THR A 152 10.44 -23.76 0.90
CA THR A 152 11.09 -24.29 2.11
C THR A 152 12.13 -25.39 1.87
N SER A 153 12.34 -25.84 0.62
CA SER A 153 13.36 -26.83 0.27
C SER A 153 14.75 -26.22 0.04
N SER A 154 14.84 -24.89 -0.03
CA SER A 154 16.11 -24.15 -0.15
C SER A 154 16.90 -24.10 1.15
N SER A 155 18.20 -23.81 1.05
CA SER A 155 19.05 -23.43 2.19
C SER A 155 18.40 -22.29 2.97
N SER A 156 18.52 -22.29 4.31
CA SER A 156 17.88 -21.26 5.13
C SER A 156 18.73 -20.78 6.29
N VAL A 157 18.44 -19.56 6.74
CA VAL A 157 18.92 -18.98 7.99
C VAL A 157 17.72 -18.71 8.90
N THR A 158 17.87 -18.98 10.19
CA THR A 158 16.84 -18.72 11.20
C THR A 158 17.30 -17.57 12.10
N LEU A 159 16.44 -16.56 12.25
CA LEU A 159 16.66 -15.38 13.06
C LEU A 159 15.68 -15.39 14.23
N THR A 160 16.16 -15.05 15.43
CA THR A 160 15.39 -15.03 16.67
C THR A 160 15.96 -13.99 17.63
N GLY A 161 15.22 -13.65 18.68
CA GLY A 161 15.62 -12.64 19.66
C GLY A 161 15.52 -11.21 19.10
N TRP A 162 16.32 -10.30 19.65
CA TRP A 162 16.16 -8.86 19.47
C TRP A 162 17.40 -8.16 18.90
N HIS A 163 18.41 -8.92 18.49
CA HIS A 163 19.55 -8.34 17.79
C HIS A 163 19.17 -8.01 16.35
N LEU A 164 19.47 -6.79 15.91
CA LEU A 164 19.22 -6.37 14.53
C LEU A 164 20.09 -7.22 13.58
N PRO A 165 19.50 -8.01 12.67
CA PRO A 165 20.26 -8.87 11.77
C PRO A 165 21.02 -8.06 10.72
N ASP A 166 22.15 -8.61 10.27
CA ASP A 166 22.84 -8.11 9.08
C ASP A 166 21.95 -8.21 7.83
N ALA A 167 22.23 -7.36 6.84
CA ALA A 167 21.55 -7.43 5.56
C ALA A 167 21.81 -8.80 4.90
N TYR A 168 20.74 -9.41 4.37
CA TYR A 168 20.80 -10.71 3.71
C TYR A 168 20.82 -10.53 2.19
N GLN A 169 21.76 -11.18 1.51
CA GLN A 169 21.80 -11.20 0.05
C GLN A 169 21.53 -12.61 -0.48
N SER A 170 20.51 -12.74 -1.32
CA SER A 170 20.15 -14.03 -1.93
C SER A 170 21.17 -14.50 -2.95
N THR A 171 21.23 -15.81 -3.16
CA THR A 171 22.04 -16.41 -4.22
C THR A 171 21.35 -16.41 -5.58
N GLY A 172 20.02 -16.37 -5.60
CA GLY A 172 19.20 -16.32 -6.82
C GLY A 172 18.08 -15.28 -6.75
N GLN A 173 17.12 -15.42 -7.66
CA GLN A 173 16.03 -14.45 -7.86
C GLN A 173 14.83 -14.62 -6.90
N SER A 174 14.93 -15.49 -5.91
CA SER A 174 13.80 -15.78 -5.02
C SER A 174 14.22 -15.93 -3.58
N LEU A 175 13.40 -15.38 -2.69
CA LEU A 175 13.44 -15.64 -1.26
C LEU A 175 12.06 -16.08 -0.81
N PHE A 176 12.01 -17.13 0.01
CA PHE A 176 10.81 -17.52 0.74
C PHE A 176 11.07 -17.27 2.21
N ILE A 177 10.30 -16.38 2.83
CA ILE A 177 10.50 -15.97 4.22
C ILE A 177 9.31 -16.44 5.03
N LYS A 178 9.54 -16.96 6.23
CA LYS A 178 8.51 -17.51 7.09
C LYS A 178 8.69 -17.03 8.51
N MET A 179 7.65 -16.42 9.08
CA MET A 179 7.59 -16.14 10.51
C MET A 179 6.75 -17.20 11.20
N LYS A 180 7.23 -17.72 12.31
CA LYS A 180 6.52 -18.66 13.17
C LYS A 180 6.61 -18.16 14.61
N THR A 181 5.47 -18.05 15.27
CA THR A 181 5.40 -17.75 16.71
C THR A 181 4.78 -18.89 17.48
N ASP A 182 5.11 -19.00 18.77
CA ASP A 182 4.55 -19.99 19.67
C ASP A 182 3.32 -19.48 20.45
N GLU A 183 2.88 -20.15 21.52
CA GLU A 183 1.66 -19.81 22.23
C GLU A 183 1.82 -18.65 23.25
N ASP A 184 3.04 -18.17 23.50
CA ASP A 184 3.36 -17.22 24.55
C ASP A 184 4.28 -16.08 24.07
N ILE A 185 4.52 -15.09 24.93
CA ILE A 185 5.49 -13.97 24.82
C ILE A 185 5.60 -13.31 23.43
N GLN A 186 5.03 -12.10 23.34
CA GLN A 186 5.07 -11.29 22.13
C GLN A 186 6.14 -10.21 22.21
N ARG A 187 6.51 -9.70 21.04
CA ARG A 187 7.39 -8.53 20.86
C ARG A 187 6.88 -7.72 19.67
N SER A 188 7.46 -6.53 19.48
CA SER A 188 7.11 -5.63 18.37
C SER A 188 7.34 -6.22 16.98
N GLY A 189 8.09 -7.33 16.84
CA GLY A 189 8.29 -8.03 15.58
C GLY A 189 9.39 -7.42 14.72
N PHE A 190 9.19 -7.33 13.41
CA PHE A 190 10.23 -6.87 12.48
C PHE A 190 9.71 -5.93 11.40
N LEU A 191 10.61 -5.09 10.91
CA LEU A 191 10.45 -4.26 9.72
C LEU A 191 11.70 -4.41 8.86
N ALA A 192 11.52 -4.77 7.60
CA ALA A 192 12.59 -4.93 6.63
C ALA A 192 12.20 -4.37 5.27
N THR A 193 13.20 -3.97 4.49
CA THR A 193 13.05 -3.57 3.09
C THR A 193 13.84 -4.51 2.22
N TYR A 194 13.38 -4.80 1.01
CA TYR A 194 14.20 -5.52 0.03
C TYR A 194 14.39 -4.70 -1.24
N THR A 195 15.50 -4.96 -1.93
CA THR A 195 15.79 -4.42 -3.26
C THR A 195 16.37 -5.51 -4.16
N SER A 196 16.00 -5.51 -5.43
CA SER A 196 16.59 -6.35 -6.45
C SER A 196 17.80 -5.63 -7.07
N ALA A 197 18.84 -6.39 -7.38
CA ALA A 197 20.00 -5.89 -8.10
C ALA A 197 20.53 -6.96 -9.06
N THR A 198 20.84 -6.57 -10.30
CA THR A 198 21.57 -7.40 -11.25
C THR A 198 23.02 -7.57 -10.80
N ILE A 199 23.62 -8.72 -11.10
CA ILE A 199 25.07 -8.90 -10.96
C ILE A 199 25.75 -8.10 -12.09
N GLY A 200 26.16 -6.85 -11.80
CA GLY A 200 27.20 -6.18 -12.58
C GLY A 200 26.85 -4.99 -13.49
N GLU A 201 25.62 -4.43 -13.51
CA GLU A 201 25.30 -3.03 -13.89
C GLU A 201 23.78 -2.84 -14.11
N VAL A 202 23.33 -1.62 -13.77
CA VAL A 202 22.00 -0.97 -13.90
C VAL A 202 20.75 -1.79 -13.55
N VAL A 203 20.20 -1.49 -12.36
CA VAL A 203 18.90 -1.97 -11.89
C VAL A 203 17.82 -1.26 -12.71
N GLN A 204 17.16 -1.98 -13.63
CA GLN A 204 15.93 -1.50 -14.23
C GLN A 204 14.81 -1.71 -13.21
N TRP A 205 14.24 -0.63 -12.67
CA TRP A 205 13.21 -0.66 -11.64
C TRP A 205 11.86 -1.07 -12.21
N ARG A 206 11.41 -2.28 -11.95
CA ARG A 206 10.11 -2.80 -12.37
C ARG A 206 9.15 -2.83 -11.20
N CYS A 207 7.93 -2.32 -11.46
CA CYS A 207 6.81 -2.47 -10.55
C CYS A 207 5.53 -2.81 -11.33
N SER A 208 4.66 -3.64 -10.76
CA SER A 208 3.40 -3.99 -11.42
C SER A 208 2.27 -4.15 -10.41
N HIS A 209 1.26 -3.30 -10.56
CA HIS A 209 0.14 -3.22 -9.62
C HIS A 209 -1.19 -3.54 -10.33
N ILE A 210 -2.01 -4.37 -9.68
CA ILE A 210 -3.38 -4.66 -10.12
C ILE A 210 -4.34 -4.04 -9.11
N LEU A 211 -5.24 -3.19 -9.61
CA LEU A 211 -6.12 -2.34 -8.83
C LEU A 211 -7.58 -2.66 -9.19
N ASN A 212 -8.36 -3.17 -8.24
CA ASN A 212 -9.73 -3.63 -8.49
C ASN A 212 -10.80 -2.89 -7.67
N ASN A 213 -10.41 -1.83 -6.95
CA ASN A 213 -11.32 -1.03 -6.15
C ASN A 213 -12.03 0.01 -7.02
N TYR A 214 -13.24 0.45 -6.64
CA TYR A 214 -13.96 1.49 -7.39
C TYR A 214 -13.29 2.88 -7.34
N THR A 215 -12.39 3.09 -6.38
CA THR A 215 -11.57 4.30 -6.27
C THR A 215 -10.18 3.92 -5.79
N GLY A 216 -9.17 4.70 -6.13
CA GLY A 216 -7.83 4.49 -5.60
C GLY A 216 -6.83 5.56 -6.01
N VAL A 217 -5.59 5.36 -5.57
CA VAL A 217 -4.45 6.25 -5.82
C VAL A 217 -3.42 5.51 -6.66
N ILE A 218 -2.76 6.24 -7.54
CA ILE A 218 -1.63 5.80 -8.36
C ILE A 218 -0.57 6.88 -8.28
N GLU A 219 0.62 6.51 -7.85
CA GLU A 219 1.74 7.44 -7.70
C GLU A 219 3.02 6.81 -8.23
N SER A 220 3.92 7.65 -8.76
CA SER A 220 5.26 7.19 -9.14
C SER A 220 6.03 6.72 -7.90
N PRO A 221 6.89 5.69 -8.01
CA PRO A 221 7.83 5.33 -6.96
C PRO A 221 8.54 6.55 -6.36
N ASN A 222 8.69 6.54 -5.03
CA ASN A 222 9.27 7.59 -4.19
C ASN A 222 8.50 8.91 -4.10
N PHE A 223 7.37 9.09 -4.81
CA PHE A 223 6.58 10.32 -4.74
C PHE A 223 6.32 10.73 -3.28
N PRO A 224 6.50 12.02 -2.89
CA PRO A 224 6.79 13.19 -3.72
C PRO A 224 8.28 13.43 -4.04
N SER A 225 9.16 12.53 -3.61
CA SER A 225 10.59 12.58 -3.94
C SER A 225 10.83 12.10 -5.38
N ASP A 226 12.05 12.31 -5.85
CA ASP A 226 12.41 11.98 -7.21
C ASP A 226 12.30 10.47 -7.52
N TYR A 227 11.71 10.15 -8.66
CA TYR A 227 11.58 8.76 -9.11
C TYR A 227 12.95 8.17 -9.50
N PRO A 228 13.15 6.84 -9.38
CA PRO A 228 14.34 6.18 -9.89
C PRO A 228 14.53 6.24 -11.42
N ASN A 229 15.78 6.17 -11.86
CA ASN A 229 16.10 5.96 -13.27
C ASN A 229 15.81 4.51 -13.68
N LEU A 230 15.68 4.28 -14.98
CA LEU A 230 15.45 2.99 -15.62
C LEU A 230 14.22 2.27 -15.09
N MET A 231 13.15 3.01 -14.84
CA MET A 231 11.89 2.42 -14.42
C MET A 231 11.12 1.83 -15.60
N ASN A 232 10.39 0.76 -15.30
CA ASN A 232 9.29 0.22 -16.08
C ASN A 232 8.21 -0.20 -15.10
N CYS A 233 7.35 0.75 -14.76
CA CYS A 233 6.32 0.61 -13.75
C CYS A 233 4.95 0.57 -14.41
N SER A 234 4.07 -0.32 -13.96
CA SER A 234 2.76 -0.52 -14.55
C SER A 234 1.66 -0.61 -13.50
N TRP A 235 0.50 -0.03 -13.82
CA TRP A 235 -0.72 -0.15 -13.02
C TRP A 235 -1.86 -0.55 -13.93
N ARG A 236 -2.63 -1.55 -13.51
CA ARG A 236 -3.82 -2.02 -14.21
C ARG A 236 -5.03 -1.84 -13.33
N VAL A 237 -5.91 -0.93 -13.70
CA VAL A 237 -7.22 -0.80 -13.07
C VAL A 237 -8.19 -1.73 -13.81
N GLY A 238 -8.84 -2.62 -13.07
CA GLY A 238 -9.85 -3.53 -13.60
C GLY A 238 -11.13 -3.49 -12.76
N LEU A 239 -12.21 -3.03 -13.37
CA LEU A 239 -13.53 -2.94 -12.74
C LEU A 239 -14.52 -3.97 -13.32
N PRO A 240 -15.65 -4.21 -12.63
CA PRO A 240 -16.72 -5.03 -13.20
C PRO A 240 -17.27 -4.48 -14.52
N PRO A 241 -17.81 -5.33 -15.41
CA PRO A 241 -18.44 -4.90 -16.65
C PRO A 241 -19.51 -3.83 -16.44
N GLY A 242 -19.53 -2.82 -17.32
CA GLY A 242 -20.45 -1.67 -17.24
C GLY A 242 -19.94 -0.49 -16.41
N CYS A 243 -18.74 -0.58 -15.83
CA CYS A 243 -18.05 0.55 -15.21
C CYS A 243 -17.13 1.24 -16.22
N THR A 244 -17.01 2.56 -16.12
CA THR A 244 -15.89 3.32 -16.72
C THR A 244 -15.03 3.94 -15.62
N ILE A 245 -13.83 4.36 -15.97
CA ILE A 245 -12.78 4.84 -15.06
C ILE A 245 -12.45 6.28 -15.42
N LYS A 246 -12.58 7.17 -14.45
CA LYS A 246 -12.06 8.54 -14.52
C LYS A 246 -10.75 8.60 -13.75
N LEU A 247 -9.66 8.91 -14.44
CA LEU A 247 -8.35 9.17 -13.84
C LEU A 247 -8.10 10.68 -13.79
N ASN A 248 -7.66 11.17 -12.63
CA ASN A 248 -7.33 12.57 -12.39
C ASN A 248 -5.92 12.68 -11.84
N ILE A 249 -5.02 13.35 -12.59
CA ILE A 249 -3.63 13.57 -12.21
C ILE A 249 -3.55 14.94 -11.54
N SER A 250 -3.12 15.00 -10.28
CA SER A 250 -3.06 16.26 -9.51
C SER A 250 -1.64 16.80 -9.33
N SER A 251 -0.62 15.99 -9.62
CA SER A 251 0.78 16.41 -9.68
C SER A 251 1.47 15.67 -10.82
N PHE A 252 2.26 16.38 -11.61
CA PHE A 252 2.96 15.79 -12.77
C PHE A 252 4.26 16.54 -13.08
N ALA A 253 5.38 15.84 -13.01
CA ALA A 253 6.69 16.32 -13.42
C ALA A 253 7.56 15.13 -13.82
N LEU A 254 7.83 15.00 -15.11
CA LEU A 254 8.73 14.02 -15.72
C LEU A 254 9.82 14.75 -16.54
N GLU A 255 10.90 14.06 -16.87
CA GLU A 255 11.85 14.59 -17.86
C GLU A 255 11.20 14.69 -19.24
N SER A 256 11.23 15.89 -19.83
CA SER A 256 10.64 16.16 -21.14
C SER A 256 11.29 15.36 -22.26
N ASN A 257 10.48 14.57 -22.98
CA ASN A 257 10.80 13.74 -24.15
C ASN A 257 11.55 12.41 -23.88
N TYR A 258 12.01 12.18 -22.66
CA TYR A 258 12.80 10.99 -22.30
C TYR A 258 11.98 10.06 -21.41
N ASP A 259 11.39 10.62 -20.35
CA ASP A 259 10.52 9.88 -19.44
C ASP A 259 9.06 10.02 -19.87
N THR A 260 8.33 8.91 -19.76
CA THR A 260 6.96 8.83 -20.29
C THR A 260 5.99 8.25 -19.28
N LEU A 261 4.82 8.87 -19.19
CA LEU A 261 3.61 8.27 -18.63
C LEU A 261 2.67 7.93 -19.79
N ASN A 262 2.47 6.64 -20.02
CA ASN A 262 1.60 6.09 -21.04
C ASN A 262 0.30 5.64 -20.40
N ILE A 263 -0.84 6.08 -20.94
CA ILE A 263 -2.18 5.69 -20.52
C ILE A 263 -2.86 4.98 -21.67
N TYR A 264 -3.22 3.73 -21.46
CA TYR A 264 -3.86 2.85 -22.43
C TYR A 264 -5.31 2.59 -22.03
N ASP A 265 -6.24 2.95 -22.91
CA ASP A 265 -7.69 2.74 -22.71
C ASP A 265 -8.09 1.29 -22.98
N GLY A 266 -7.72 0.40 -22.07
CA GLY A 266 -8.04 -1.01 -22.15
C GLY A 266 -7.20 -1.87 -21.22
N TYR A 267 -7.18 -3.18 -21.51
CA TYR A 267 -6.58 -4.16 -20.61
C TYR A 267 -5.06 -4.04 -20.55
N ASP A 268 -4.40 -3.80 -21.69
CA ASP A 268 -2.95 -3.78 -21.80
C ASP A 268 -2.46 -2.76 -22.86
N SER A 269 -1.16 -2.78 -23.13
CA SER A 269 -0.45 -1.87 -24.04
C SER A 269 -0.83 -2.00 -25.52
N SER A 270 -1.71 -2.94 -25.90
CA SER A 270 -2.28 -3.03 -27.25
C SER A 270 -3.44 -2.05 -27.49
N SER A 271 -3.93 -1.38 -26.43
CA SER A 271 -5.10 -0.49 -26.48
C SER A 271 -4.73 0.93 -26.93
N ASN A 272 -5.73 1.81 -27.11
CA ASN A 272 -5.52 3.20 -27.50
C ASN A 272 -4.65 3.93 -26.47
N LEU A 273 -3.56 4.57 -26.94
CA LEU A 273 -2.54 5.20 -26.11
C LEU A 273 -2.66 6.73 -26.10
N VAL A 274 -2.56 7.32 -24.92
CA VAL A 274 -2.16 8.72 -24.71
C VAL A 274 -0.86 8.77 -23.93
N ARG A 275 0.10 9.58 -24.38
CA ARG A 275 1.44 9.70 -23.77
C ARG A 275 1.66 11.10 -23.24
N PHE A 276 2.22 11.18 -22.03
CA PHE A 276 2.62 12.42 -21.37
C PHE A 276 4.10 12.40 -21.01
N THR A 277 4.70 13.59 -20.99
CA THR A 277 6.10 13.85 -20.62
C THR A 277 6.21 15.32 -20.16
N GLY A 278 7.32 15.71 -19.52
CA GLY A 278 7.53 17.08 -19.06
C GLY A 278 6.68 17.44 -17.83
N TYR A 279 6.21 18.69 -17.76
CA TYR A 279 5.57 19.28 -16.57
C TYR A 279 4.14 19.77 -16.79
N ASP A 280 3.62 19.61 -18.00
CA ASP A 280 2.26 20.06 -18.32
C ASP A 280 1.27 19.11 -17.64
N LEU A 281 0.48 19.66 -16.71
CA LEU A 281 -0.48 18.87 -15.95
C LEU A 281 -1.57 18.32 -16.90
N PRO A 282 -1.73 16.98 -17.00
CA PRO A 282 -2.72 16.40 -17.90
C PRO A 282 -4.17 16.68 -17.48
N ASP A 283 -5.05 16.89 -18.45
CA ASP A 283 -6.49 16.89 -18.22
C ASP A 283 -6.99 15.51 -17.72
N PRO A 284 -8.11 15.45 -16.98
CA PRO A 284 -8.68 14.19 -16.54
C PRO A 284 -8.97 13.24 -17.71
N PHE A 285 -8.54 11.99 -17.57
CA PHE A 285 -8.74 10.94 -18.55
C PHE A 285 -10.00 10.14 -18.23
N TYR A 286 -10.79 9.78 -19.26
CA TYR A 286 -11.99 8.96 -19.14
C TYR A 286 -11.86 7.73 -20.02
N SER A 287 -11.91 6.54 -19.43
CA SER A 287 -11.87 5.28 -20.18
C SER A 287 -13.18 5.03 -20.90
N THR A 288 -13.12 4.29 -22.00
CA THR A 288 -14.31 3.81 -22.72
C THR A 288 -14.85 2.49 -22.16
N GLY A 289 -14.05 1.80 -21.34
CA GLY A 289 -14.43 0.52 -20.74
C GLY A 289 -13.97 0.34 -19.30
N GLN A 290 -14.07 -0.89 -18.83
CA GLN A 290 -13.81 -1.29 -17.45
C GLN A 290 -12.32 -1.45 -17.10
N TYR A 291 -11.43 -1.25 -18.07
CA TYR A 291 -9.99 -1.41 -17.90
C TYR A 291 -9.25 -0.14 -18.24
N LEU A 292 -8.20 0.14 -17.48
CA LEU A 292 -7.24 1.20 -17.76
C LEU A 292 -5.85 0.66 -17.41
N TYR A 293 -4.93 0.68 -18.37
CA TYR A 293 -3.54 0.27 -18.18
C TYR A 293 -2.63 1.49 -18.25
N ILE A 294 -1.81 1.70 -17.23
CA ILE A 294 -0.93 2.86 -17.10
C ILE A 294 0.50 2.34 -16.99
N GLU A 295 1.42 2.95 -17.69
CA GLU A 295 2.83 2.57 -17.70
C GLU A 295 3.73 3.80 -17.62
N MET A 296 4.64 3.82 -16.65
CA MET A 296 5.69 4.81 -16.53
C MET A 296 7.03 4.18 -16.88
N ASN A 297 7.73 4.77 -17.86
CA ASN A 297 9.06 4.37 -18.25
C ASN A 297 10.03 5.55 -18.08
N THR A 298 11.18 5.29 -17.45
CA THR A 298 12.24 6.30 -17.28
C THR A 298 13.55 5.84 -17.89
N ASP A 299 14.37 6.80 -18.32
CA ASP A 299 15.66 6.55 -18.95
C ASP A 299 16.80 6.44 -17.92
N ARG A 300 18.08 6.61 -18.32
CA ARG A 300 19.23 6.42 -17.42
C ARG A 300 19.55 7.62 -16.54
N ASP A 301 18.99 8.80 -16.81
CA ASP A 301 19.39 10.05 -16.19
C ASP A 301 18.17 10.92 -15.87
N VAL A 302 18.41 12.07 -15.21
CA VAL A 302 17.46 13.16 -14.97
C VAL A 302 16.12 12.74 -14.34
N GLN A 303 16.08 12.85 -13.03
CA GLN A 303 14.90 12.52 -12.25
C GLN A 303 14.06 13.76 -11.97
N LYS A 304 12.77 13.54 -11.69
CA LYS A 304 11.82 14.56 -11.23
C LYS A 304 10.91 13.96 -10.16
N SER A 305 10.07 14.79 -9.56
CA SER A 305 9.15 14.36 -8.50
C SER A 305 8.08 13.35 -8.96
N GLY A 306 7.89 13.15 -10.27
CA GLY A 306 6.99 12.14 -10.81
C GLY A 306 5.54 12.58 -10.84
N PHE A 307 4.61 11.68 -10.54
CA PHE A 307 3.18 11.95 -10.63
C PHE A 307 2.37 11.40 -9.46
N TYR A 308 1.26 12.06 -9.18
CA TYR A 308 0.23 11.60 -8.26
C TYR A 308 -1.13 11.69 -8.94
N ALA A 309 -1.86 10.58 -8.93
CA ALA A 309 -3.14 10.45 -9.58
C ALA A 309 -4.14 9.71 -8.70
N THR A 310 -5.41 10.04 -8.89
CA THR A 310 -6.54 9.33 -8.30
C THR A 310 -7.42 8.80 -9.42
N TYR A 311 -8.03 7.63 -9.22
CA TYR A 311 -9.04 7.14 -10.14
C TYR A 311 -10.35 6.87 -9.40
N THR A 312 -11.45 7.02 -10.12
CA THR A 312 -12.81 6.79 -9.62
C THR A 312 -13.64 6.09 -10.69
N SER A 313 -14.53 5.21 -10.26
CA SER A 313 -15.49 4.56 -11.13
C SER A 313 -16.64 5.50 -11.43
N ASN A 314 -16.91 5.68 -12.72
CA ASN A 314 -18.17 6.20 -13.19
C ASN A 314 -19.06 4.99 -13.46
N LEU A 315 -20.00 4.73 -12.55
CA LEU A 315 -21.02 3.71 -12.77
C LEU A 315 -21.95 4.21 -13.88
N ASP A 316 -22.14 3.42 -14.93
CA ASP A 316 -23.28 3.63 -15.80
C ASP A 316 -24.55 3.37 -15.00
N THR A 317 -25.23 4.47 -14.63
CA THR A 317 -26.47 4.48 -13.85
C THR A 317 -27.59 3.64 -14.48
N SER A 318 -27.48 3.26 -15.76
CA SER A 318 -28.45 2.40 -16.45
C SER A 318 -28.45 0.96 -15.93
N LEU A 319 -27.28 0.35 -15.73
CA LEU A 319 -27.16 -1.03 -15.21
C LEU A 319 -27.39 -1.11 -13.70
N HIS A 320 -26.96 -0.09 -12.95
CA HIS A 320 -27.19 -0.05 -11.51
C HIS A 320 -28.69 0.12 -11.18
N GLY A 321 -29.43 0.87 -12.00
CA GLY A 321 -30.89 0.95 -11.92
C GLY A 321 -31.57 -0.40 -12.15
N LEU A 322 -31.15 -1.13 -13.19
CA LEU A 322 -31.66 -2.46 -13.51
C LEU A 322 -31.32 -3.50 -12.43
N ALA A 323 -30.07 -3.51 -11.94
CA ALA A 323 -29.64 -4.42 -10.88
C ALA A 323 -30.40 -4.15 -9.57
N LYS A 324 -30.58 -2.88 -9.19
CA LYS A 324 -31.36 -2.49 -8.01
C LYS A 324 -32.83 -2.88 -8.15
N GLN A 325 -33.41 -2.74 -9.35
CA GLN A 325 -34.78 -3.16 -9.63
C GLN A 325 -34.96 -4.68 -9.57
N LEU A 326 -33.99 -5.45 -10.08
CA LEU A 326 -33.93 -6.91 -10.00
C LEU A 326 -33.80 -7.41 -8.55
N PHE A 327 -32.89 -6.82 -7.76
CA PHE A 327 -32.76 -7.16 -6.34
C PHE A 327 -34.04 -6.85 -5.55
N THR A 328 -34.68 -5.71 -5.81
CA THR A 328 -35.93 -5.33 -5.15
C THR A 328 -37.06 -6.28 -5.52
N THR A 329 -37.18 -6.66 -6.79
CA THR A 329 -38.21 -7.62 -7.24
C THR A 329 -37.98 -9.02 -6.66
N LEU A 330 -36.75 -9.51 -6.65
CA LEU A 330 -36.42 -10.82 -6.04
C LEU A 330 -36.68 -10.83 -4.53
N SER A 331 -36.34 -9.76 -3.82
CA SER A 331 -36.63 -9.63 -2.39
C SER A 331 -38.13 -9.63 -2.09
N ASN A 332 -38.93 -8.91 -2.88
CA ASN A 332 -40.38 -8.89 -2.74
C ASN A 332 -41.01 -10.26 -3.06
N ILE A 333 -40.51 -10.98 -4.06
CA ILE A 333 -40.96 -12.34 -4.38
C ILE A 333 -40.64 -13.29 -3.22
N ALA A 334 -39.41 -13.25 -2.69
CA ALA A 334 -39.01 -14.08 -1.56
C ALA A 334 -39.87 -13.81 -0.32
N MET A 335 -40.18 -12.54 -0.03
CA MET A 335 -41.05 -12.14 1.07
C MET A 335 -42.50 -12.61 0.87
N THR A 336 -43.01 -12.54 -0.36
CA THR A 336 -44.35 -13.04 -0.71
C THR A 336 -44.45 -14.55 -0.54
N ILE A 337 -43.43 -15.30 -0.98
CA ILE A 337 -43.34 -16.75 -0.80
C ILE A 337 -43.27 -17.10 0.69
N ALA A 338 -42.44 -16.40 1.47
CA ALA A 338 -42.33 -16.63 2.91
C ALA A 338 -43.66 -16.40 3.64
N ASN A 339 -44.44 -15.40 3.23
CA ASN A 339 -45.77 -15.14 3.80
C ASN A 339 -46.80 -16.21 3.39
N MET A 340 -46.71 -16.77 2.18
CA MET A 340 -47.58 -17.89 1.75
C MET A 340 -47.24 -19.22 2.43
N ILE A 341 -45.99 -19.43 2.86
CA ILE A 341 -45.58 -20.64 3.60
C ILE A 341 -46.03 -20.58 5.07
N ASN A 342 -46.22 -19.38 5.62
CA ASN A 342 -46.57 -19.16 7.04
C ASN A 342 -48.07 -18.92 7.28
N ALA A 343 -48.92 -19.03 6.25
CA ALA A 343 -50.38 -18.98 6.31
C ALA A 343 -50.96 -20.37 6.03
#